data_AF-A0A2W4JUJ7-F1
#
_entry.id   AF-A0A2W4JUJ7-F1
#
_cell.length_a   1.000
_cell.length_b   1.000
_cell.length_c   1.000
_cell.angle_alpha   90.00
_cell.angle_beta   90.00
_cell.angle_gamma   90.00
#
_symmetry.space_group_name_H-M   'P 1'
#
loop_
_entity.id
_entity.type
_entity.pdbx_description
1 polymer ?
#
loop_
_entity_poly.entity_id
_entity_poly.type
_entity_poly.pdbx_seq_one_letter_code
_entity_poly.pdbx_strand_id
1 'polypeptide(L)'
;QRLLNRRLFKCVEIDDQDFPLTFFLEKMKELNDKAWGKGYDPKYYIGEDTTLTLPYEDSYIGHRSTKKQDDTDEVSEVDKHIFFFDDEFGCEELSRKSDIINAIRNKNYQQRRIYFPAELKEDAEKIFKGER
;
A
#
# COMPACT_ATOMS: atom_id res chain seq x y z
N GLN A 1 -8.51 23.17 -10.68
CA GLN A 1 -7.76 23.24 -11.96
C GLN A 1 -6.74 22.11 -12.17
N ARG A 2 -6.08 21.56 -11.13
CA ARG A 2 -5.04 20.52 -11.30
C ARG A 2 -5.49 19.27 -12.06
N LEU A 3 -6.63 18.68 -11.68
CA LEU A 3 -7.17 17.47 -12.28
C LEU A 3 -7.44 17.65 -13.79
N LEU A 4 -8.17 18.70 -14.15
CA LEU A 4 -8.51 19.04 -15.54
C LEU A 4 -7.26 19.28 -16.41
N ASN A 5 -6.19 19.81 -15.82
CA ASN A 5 -4.94 20.11 -16.52
C ASN A 5 -3.87 19.01 -16.35
N ARG A 6 -4.25 17.80 -15.89
CA ARG A 6 -3.35 16.67 -15.66
C ARG A 6 -2.12 17.01 -14.80
N ARG A 7 -2.25 17.97 -13.88
CA ARG A 7 -1.22 18.32 -12.89
C ARG A 7 -1.35 17.46 -11.65
N LEU A 8 -1.22 16.15 -11.85
CA LEU A 8 -1.35 15.14 -10.80
C LEU A 8 -0.22 15.28 -9.77
N PHE A 9 -0.46 14.80 -8.56
CA PHE A 9 0.60 14.66 -7.56
C PHE A 9 1.61 13.59 -7.99
N LYS A 10 2.84 13.78 -7.55
CA LYS A 10 3.89 12.77 -7.56
C LYS A 10 3.86 12.03 -6.24
N CYS A 11 4.42 10.83 -6.21
CA CYS A 11 4.52 10.06 -4.98
C CYS A 11 5.94 9.56 -4.74
N VAL A 12 6.25 9.38 -3.47
CA VAL A 12 7.33 8.50 -3.00
C VAL A 12 6.71 7.32 -2.28
N GLU A 13 7.27 6.14 -2.53
CA GLU A 13 6.87 4.90 -1.89
C GLU A 13 7.88 4.59 -0.79
N ILE A 14 7.37 4.25 0.39
CA ILE A 14 8.14 3.93 1.59
C ILE A 14 7.69 2.54 2.03
N ASP A 15 8.66 1.67 2.29
CA ASP A 15 8.40 0.40 2.96
C ASP A 15 8.31 0.67 4.47
N ASP A 16 7.23 0.22 5.10
CA ASP A 16 7.02 0.41 6.53
C ASP A 16 8.07 -0.33 7.39
N GLN A 17 8.76 -1.33 6.82
CA GLN A 17 9.91 -1.99 7.45
C GLN A 17 11.13 -1.06 7.59
N ASP A 18 11.28 -0.08 6.69
CA ASP A 18 12.47 0.77 6.61
C ASP A 18 12.41 2.02 7.51
N PHE A 19 11.22 2.36 8.01
CA PHE A 19 10.96 3.67 8.62
C PHE A 19 10.20 3.58 9.96
N PRO A 20 10.90 3.65 11.10
CA PRO A 20 10.26 3.82 12.40
C PRO A 20 9.35 5.06 12.44
N LEU A 21 8.20 4.97 13.10
CA LEU A 21 7.18 6.03 13.12
C LEU A 21 7.73 7.41 13.54
N THR A 22 8.67 7.45 14.49
CA THR A 22 9.30 8.69 14.94
C THR A 22 10.11 9.37 13.85
N PHE A 23 10.87 8.59 13.07
CA PHE A 23 11.67 9.10 11.95
C PHE A 23 10.76 9.56 10.79
N PHE A 24 9.67 8.84 10.55
CA PHE A 24 8.66 9.23 9.57
C PHE A 24 8.03 10.59 9.90
N LEU A 25 7.61 10.81 11.15
CA LEU A 25 7.00 12.08 11.57
C LEU A 25 7.96 13.26 11.41
N GLU A 26 9.25 13.07 11.69
CA GLU A 26 10.29 14.08 11.49
C GLU A 26 10.43 14.44 10.00
N LYS A 27 10.50 13.43 9.13
CA LYS A 27 10.60 13.63 7.67
C LYS A 27 9.34 14.25 7.07
N MET A 28 8.16 13.91 7.58
CA MET A 28 6.91 14.56 7.19
C MET A 28 6.88 16.02 7.60
N LYS A 29 7.37 16.35 8.80
CA LYS A 29 7.51 17.75 9.23
C LYS A 29 8.45 18.52 8.31
N GLU A 30 9.60 17.93 7.96
CA GLU A 30 10.56 18.52 7.03
C GLU A 30 9.92 18.82 5.66
N LEU A 31 9.15 17.86 5.11
CA LEU A 31 8.43 18.05 3.85
C LEU A 31 7.35 19.14 3.94
N ASN A 32 6.62 19.20 5.05
CA ASN A 32 5.60 20.22 5.29
C ASN A 32 6.20 21.63 5.34
N ASP A 33 7.35 21.79 5.99
CA ASP A 33 8.07 23.06 6.06
C ASP A 33 8.55 23.50 4.66
N LYS A 34 9.03 22.57 3.84
CA LYS A 34 9.40 22.82 2.42
C LYS A 34 8.19 23.23 1.58
N ALA A 35 7.05 22.58 1.78
CA ALA A 35 5.81 22.91 1.09
C ALA A 35 5.34 24.33 1.42
N TRP A 36 5.34 24.70 2.71
CA TRP A 36 5.05 26.07 3.14
C TRP A 36 5.99 27.09 2.51
N GLY A 37 7.30 26.80 2.51
CA GLY A 37 8.32 27.66 1.89
C GLY A 37 8.11 27.88 0.38
N LYS A 38 7.40 26.98 -0.31
CA LYS A 38 7.05 27.08 -1.74
C LYS A 38 5.60 27.52 -1.99
N GLY A 39 4.85 27.90 -0.95
CA GLY A 39 3.48 28.38 -1.07
C GLY A 39 2.42 27.29 -1.26
N TYR A 40 2.74 26.04 -0.94
CA TYR A 40 1.78 24.93 -0.90
C TYR A 40 1.35 24.69 0.55
N ASP A 41 0.06 24.84 0.83
CA ASP A 41 -0.51 24.44 2.13
C ASP A 41 -0.48 22.90 2.23
N PRO A 42 0.32 22.32 3.15
CA PRO A 42 0.43 20.87 3.32
C PRO A 42 -0.91 20.17 3.47
N LYS A 43 -1.89 20.81 4.11
CA LYS A 43 -3.23 20.24 4.33
C LYS A 43 -3.93 19.82 3.04
N TYR A 44 -3.65 20.51 1.94
CA TYR A 44 -4.29 20.28 0.65
C TYR A 44 -3.35 19.69 -0.41
N TYR A 45 -2.04 19.79 -0.18
CA TYR A 45 -1.02 19.46 -1.17
C TYR A 45 -0.13 18.29 -0.75
N ILE A 46 -0.18 17.84 0.50
CA ILE A 46 0.51 16.64 0.95
C ILE A 46 -0.55 15.64 1.40
N GLY A 47 -0.48 14.42 0.86
CA GLY A 47 -1.37 13.33 1.20
C GLY A 47 -0.59 12.07 1.56
N GLU A 48 -1.12 11.28 2.49
CA GLU A 48 -0.60 9.96 2.85
C GLU A 48 -1.66 8.91 2.49
N ASP A 49 -1.20 7.80 1.93
CA ASP A 49 -2.01 6.63 1.65
C ASP A 49 -1.22 5.40 2.07
N THR A 50 -1.87 4.46 2.72
CA THR A 50 -1.25 3.19 3.11
C THR A 50 -2.08 2.09 2.48
N THR A 51 -1.51 1.43 1.48
CA THR A 51 -2.14 0.27 0.88
C THR A 51 -1.68 -0.98 1.61
N LEU A 52 -2.63 -1.68 2.22
CA LEU A 52 -2.46 -3.04 2.72
C LEU A 52 -2.95 -3.97 1.61
N THR A 53 -2.02 -4.63 0.93
CA THR A 53 -2.36 -5.66 -0.05
C THR A 53 -1.91 -7.00 0.48
N LEU A 54 -2.84 -7.96 0.50
CA LEU A 54 -2.56 -9.39 0.61
C LEU A 54 -2.51 -9.92 -0.82
N PRO A 55 -1.32 -10.23 -1.39
CA PRO A 55 -1.21 -10.73 -2.75
C PRO A 55 -1.98 -12.03 -2.96
N TYR A 56 -2.06 -12.85 -1.92
CA TYR A 56 -2.85 -14.07 -1.87
C TYR A 56 -3.29 -14.32 -0.42
N GLU A 57 -4.60 -14.27 -0.17
CA GLU A 57 -5.19 -14.35 1.16
C GLU A 57 -5.65 -15.78 1.48
N ASP A 58 -5.28 -16.27 2.65
CA ASP A 58 -5.68 -17.58 3.13
C ASP A 58 -6.94 -17.48 4.02
N SER A 59 -8.09 -17.86 3.45
CA SER A 59 -9.36 -17.94 4.19
C SER A 59 -9.32 -18.93 5.37
N TYR A 60 -8.38 -19.89 5.40
CA TYR A 60 -8.23 -20.81 6.53
C TYR A 60 -7.47 -20.23 7.73
N ILE A 61 -6.76 -19.10 7.55
CA ILE A 61 -6.05 -18.39 8.63
C ILE A 61 -6.82 -17.15 9.09
N GLY A 62 -7.64 -16.53 8.21
CA GLY A 62 -8.45 -15.35 8.50
C GLY A 62 -9.62 -15.55 9.48
N HIS A 63 -10.09 -16.78 9.70
CA HIS A 63 -11.20 -17.07 10.62
C HIS A 63 -10.77 -17.45 12.05
N ARG A 64 -9.73 -16.81 12.59
CA ARG A 64 -9.39 -16.88 14.03
C ARG A 64 -9.21 -15.51 14.67
N SER A 65 -10.03 -14.53 14.32
CA SER A 65 -10.34 -13.43 15.24
C SER A 65 -11.76 -12.97 15.06
N THR A 66 -12.45 -12.94 16.19
CA THR A 66 -13.89 -12.83 16.39
C THR A 66 -14.49 -11.46 16.03
N LYS A 67 -15.80 -11.52 15.74
CA LYS A 67 -16.87 -10.51 15.91
C LYS A 67 -17.29 -9.76 14.65
N LYS A 68 -18.58 -9.98 14.34
CA LYS A 68 -19.54 -9.08 13.69
C LYS A 68 -19.07 -7.62 13.66
N GLN A 69 -18.86 -7.10 12.46
CA GLN A 69 -18.82 -5.66 12.23
C GLN A 69 -19.63 -5.37 10.97
N ASP A 70 -20.42 -4.31 11.07
CA ASP A 70 -21.61 -3.99 10.29
C ASP A 70 -21.48 -4.05 8.77
N ASP A 71 -22.61 -4.41 8.18
CA ASP A 71 -23.04 -4.29 6.78
C ASP A 71 -22.48 -3.04 6.07
N THR A 72 -21.30 -3.14 5.45
CA THR A 72 -20.93 -2.36 4.26
C THR A 72 -19.80 -3.09 3.56
N ASP A 73 -20.01 -3.40 2.28
CA ASP A 73 -19.06 -4.02 1.34
C ASP A 73 -18.82 -5.52 1.49
N GLU A 74 -19.90 -6.29 1.46
CA GLU A 74 -19.90 -7.75 1.28
C GLU A 74 -19.61 -8.12 -0.20
N VAL A 75 -18.48 -7.68 -0.75
CA VAL A 75 -17.92 -8.32 -1.96
C VAL A 75 -17.26 -9.60 -1.47
N SER A 76 -18.07 -10.66 -1.42
CA SER A 76 -17.71 -11.96 -0.87
C SER A 76 -16.31 -12.41 -1.32
N GLU A 77 -15.53 -12.92 -0.37
CA GLU A 77 -14.18 -13.47 -0.47
C GLU A 77 -14.01 -14.62 -1.50
N VAL A 78 -15.03 -14.92 -2.30
CA VAL A 78 -15.13 -16.02 -3.26
C VAL A 78 -14.19 -15.84 -4.47
N ASP A 79 -13.84 -14.61 -4.84
CA ASP A 79 -12.99 -14.33 -6.02
C ASP A 79 -11.49 -14.61 -5.81
N LYS A 80 -11.06 -15.03 -4.61
CA LYS A 80 -9.63 -15.13 -4.25
C LYS A 80 -9.06 -16.55 -4.34
N HIS A 81 -9.89 -17.56 -4.61
CA HIS A 81 -9.47 -18.96 -4.65
C HIS A 81 -9.30 -19.46 -6.09
N ILE A 82 -8.07 -19.85 -6.43
CA ILE A 82 -7.77 -20.51 -7.70
C ILE A 82 -7.57 -22.01 -7.43
N PHE A 83 -8.37 -22.84 -8.09
CA PHE A 83 -8.28 -24.30 -7.99
C PHE A 83 -7.58 -24.88 -9.22
N PHE A 84 -6.69 -25.82 -8.98
CA PHE A 84 -6.05 -26.63 -9.99
C PHE A 84 -6.80 -27.96 -10.13
N PHE A 85 -7.11 -28.34 -11.36
CA PHE A 85 -7.70 -29.63 -11.70
C PHE A 85 -6.70 -30.44 -12.53
N ASP A 86 -6.40 -31.67 -12.11
CA ASP A 86 -5.61 -32.60 -12.91
C ASP A 86 -6.48 -33.41 -13.90
N ASP A 87 -5.82 -34.22 -14.71
CA ASP A 87 -6.44 -35.12 -15.69
C ASP A 87 -7.26 -36.25 -15.04
N GLU A 88 -7.08 -36.49 -13.73
CA GLU A 88 -7.85 -37.45 -12.93
C GLU A 88 -9.06 -36.79 -12.22
N PHE A 89 -9.32 -35.51 -12.50
CA PHE A 89 -10.32 -34.66 -11.84
C PHE A 89 -10.09 -34.46 -10.33
N GLY A 90 -8.86 -34.68 -9.86
CA GLY A 90 -8.39 -34.22 -8.56
C GLY A 90 -8.47 -32.70 -8.48
N CYS A 91 -9.00 -32.18 -7.37
CA CYS A 91 -9.14 -30.75 -7.14
C CYS A 91 -8.29 -30.33 -5.94
N GLU A 92 -7.34 -29.45 -6.18
CA GLU A 92 -6.49 -28.88 -5.13
C GLU A 92 -6.41 -27.37 -5.27
N GLU A 93 -6.32 -26.66 -4.15
CA GLU A 93 -6.11 -25.22 -4.15
C GLU A 93 -4.67 -24.91 -4.60
N LEU A 94 -4.51 -23.92 -5.48
CA LEU A 94 -3.28 -23.69 -6.23
C LEU A 94 -2.08 -23.32 -5.34
N SER A 95 -2.29 -22.65 -4.21
CA SER A 95 -1.22 -22.35 -3.25
C SER A 95 -0.63 -23.59 -2.57
N ARG A 96 -1.37 -24.71 -2.52
CA ARG A 96 -0.86 -26.00 -1.99
C ARG A 96 0.02 -26.74 -2.99
N LYS A 97 -0.16 -26.47 -4.29
CA LYS A 97 0.54 -27.16 -5.38
C LYS A 97 1.71 -26.37 -5.94
N SER A 98 1.66 -25.04 -5.89
CA SER A 98 2.70 -24.17 -6.44
C SER A 98 3.56 -23.55 -5.34
N ASP A 99 4.84 -23.92 -5.31
CA ASP A 99 5.82 -23.35 -4.39
C ASP A 99 5.93 -21.82 -4.53
N ILE A 100 5.79 -21.30 -5.75
CA ILE A 100 5.84 -19.86 -6.03
C ILE A 100 4.65 -19.15 -5.39
N ILE A 101 3.44 -19.72 -5.53
CA ILE A 101 2.22 -19.13 -4.96
C ILE A 101 2.22 -19.26 -3.45
N ASN A 102 2.67 -20.40 -2.93
CA ASN A 102 2.87 -20.59 -1.50
C ASN A 102 3.87 -19.56 -0.93
N ALA A 103 4.95 -19.26 -1.65
CA ALA A 103 5.96 -18.30 -1.22
C ALA A 103 5.47 -16.83 -1.19
N ILE A 104 4.36 -16.50 -1.85
CA ILE A 104 3.74 -15.15 -1.81
C ILE A 104 2.45 -15.10 -0.97
N ARG A 105 1.99 -16.25 -0.46
CA ARG A 105 0.79 -16.38 0.39
C ARG A 105 0.98 -15.69 1.73
N ASN A 106 -0.05 -14.97 2.19
CA ASN A 106 -0.10 -14.27 3.48
C ASN A 106 1.08 -13.31 3.75
N LYS A 107 1.80 -12.88 2.71
CA LYS A 107 2.78 -11.81 2.84
C LYS A 107 2.01 -10.49 2.92
N ASN A 108 1.95 -9.92 4.12
CA ASN A 108 1.47 -8.57 4.34
C ASN A 108 2.41 -7.62 3.58
N TYR A 109 1.94 -7.11 2.45
CA TYR A 109 2.62 -6.03 1.76
C TYR A 109 1.95 -4.73 2.19
N GLN A 110 2.63 -4.01 3.09
CA GLN A 110 2.22 -2.70 3.52
C GLN A 110 3.09 -1.68 2.79
N GLN A 111 2.47 -0.92 1.90
CA GLN A 111 3.15 0.10 1.14
C GLN A 111 2.57 1.46 1.49
N ARG A 112 3.41 2.33 2.01
CA ARG A 112 3.04 3.71 2.31
C ARG A 112 3.44 4.61 1.15
N ARG A 113 2.54 5.48 0.74
CA ARG A 113 2.75 6.45 -0.33
C ARG A 113 2.50 7.85 0.19
N ILE A 114 3.47 8.73 -0.03
CA ILE A 114 3.31 10.16 0.24
C ILE A 114 3.17 10.88 -1.10
N TYR A 115 2.08 11.63 -1.27
CA TYR A 115 1.77 12.41 -2.45
C TYR A 115 2.10 13.88 -2.24
N PHE A 116 2.68 14.52 -3.26
CA PHE A 116 3.07 15.93 -3.24
C PHE A 116 3.06 16.57 -4.66
N PRO A 117 2.97 17.90 -4.77
CA PRO A 117 3.20 18.64 -6.02
C PRO A 117 4.53 18.26 -6.68
N ALA A 118 4.58 18.24 -8.03
CA ALA A 118 5.81 17.92 -8.76
C ALA A 118 6.98 18.86 -8.43
N GLU A 119 6.66 20.08 -8.01
CA GLU A 119 7.57 21.13 -7.59
C GLU A 119 8.31 20.82 -6.26
N LEU A 120 7.82 19.83 -5.50
CA LEU A 120 8.43 19.32 -4.27
C LEU A 120 9.20 18.01 -4.49
N LYS A 121 9.29 17.50 -5.73
CA LYS A 121 9.85 16.18 -6.01
C LYS A 121 11.28 16.01 -5.51
N GLU A 122 12.16 16.97 -5.81
CA GLU A 122 13.56 16.88 -5.39
C GLU A 122 13.71 16.95 -3.87
N ASP A 123 12.89 17.77 -3.18
CA ASP A 123 12.90 17.83 -1.72
C ASP A 123 12.44 16.49 -1.13
N ALA A 124 11.32 15.95 -1.62
CA ALA A 124 10.79 14.67 -1.15
C ALA A 124 11.76 13.51 -1.40
N GLU A 125 12.41 13.45 -2.56
CA GLU A 125 13.40 12.42 -2.85
C GLU A 125 14.61 12.52 -1.91
N LYS A 126 15.12 13.72 -1.63
CA LYS A 126 16.21 13.91 -0.66
C LYS A 126 15.81 13.51 0.77
N ILE A 127 14.59 13.88 1.17
CA ILE A 127 14.06 13.62 2.51
C ILE A 127 13.89 12.11 2.75
N PHE A 128 13.30 11.40 1.80
CA PHE A 128 12.86 10.00 1.99
C PHE A 128 13.79 8.94 1.39
N LYS A 129 14.63 9.26 0.39
CA LYS A 129 15.55 8.29 -0.24
C LYS A 129 17.03 8.53 0.09
N GLY A 130 17.36 9.64 0.74
CA GLY A 130 18.73 10.09 0.96
C GLY A 130 19.40 10.60 -0.33
N GLU A 131 20.50 11.34 -0.19
CA GLU A 131 21.36 11.64 -1.34
C GLU A 131 21.98 10.33 -1.84
N ARG A 132 21.71 9.98 -3.10
CA ARG A 132 22.45 8.94 -3.81
C ARG A 132 23.78 9.49 -4.32
#